data_AF-A0A7Y1M743-F1
#
_entry.id   AF-A0A7Y1M743-F1
#
_cell.length_a   1.000
_cell.length_b   1.000
_cell.length_c   1.000
_cell.angle_alpha   90.00
_cell.angle_beta   90.00
_cell.angle_gamma   90.00
#
_symmetry.space_group_name_H-M   'P 1'
#
loop_
_entity.id
_entity.type
_entity.pdbx_description
1 polymer ?
#
loop_
_entity_poly.entity_id
_entity_poly.type
_entity_poly.pdbx_seq_one_letter_code
_entity_poly.pdbx_strand_id
1 'polypeptide(L)'
;MSMMNSHYVVSLAKKLIVSSALMGSLGVSLGVSANSEPLSALLPSDIRNSKVINVVTDAKWPPFTFVGEDGRTLEGFEVDILKAIGDKLGVDIKETSIEFAGMIPGVQANRYDIAMMAVSETPERRKTLSFVDYAYLTMGAFTLVDNKDTDVELSSLCDKTVGLQSGTNFVDFIEQDFSKYCKSLGKEVPKKLEFASADAGRLQKLSATRLLI
;
A
#
# COMPACT_ATOMS: atom_id res chain seq x y z
N MET A 1 -22.89 3.32 9.23
CA MET A 1 -21.62 2.56 9.11
C MET A 1 -20.71 3.38 8.22
N SER A 2 -19.75 4.11 8.80
CA SER A 2 -18.79 4.87 7.99
C SER A 2 -17.97 3.85 7.21
N MET A 3 -18.06 3.86 5.89
CA MET A 3 -17.10 3.15 5.06
C MET A 3 -15.71 3.63 5.51
N MET A 4 -14.87 2.70 5.94
CA MET A 4 -13.53 3.01 6.40
C MET A 4 -12.73 3.36 5.15
N ASN A 5 -12.69 4.64 4.83
CA ASN A 5 -11.95 5.20 3.72
C ASN A 5 -10.46 5.07 4.04
N SER A 6 -9.78 4.10 3.43
CA SER A 6 -8.33 4.00 3.53
C SER A 6 -7.70 4.76 2.37
N HIS A 7 -6.98 5.82 2.70
CA HIS A 7 -6.03 6.41 1.77
C HIS A 7 -4.86 5.43 1.61
N TYR A 8 -4.55 5.13 0.36
CA TYR A 8 -3.44 4.27 0.00
C TYR A 8 -2.29 5.14 -0.46
N VAL A 9 -1.14 4.88 0.15
CA VAL A 9 -0.09 5.87 0.31
C VAL A 9 1.28 5.27 0.03
N VAL A 10 2.12 6.02 -0.66
CA VAL A 10 3.54 5.71 -0.78
C VAL A 10 4.15 5.89 0.61
N SER A 11 4.71 4.82 1.17
CA SER A 11 5.33 4.89 2.49
C SER A 11 6.80 5.25 2.36
N LEU A 12 7.20 6.39 2.92
CA LEU A 12 8.56 6.90 2.92
C LEU A 12 9.20 6.70 4.28
N ALA A 13 10.50 6.39 4.30
CA ALA A 13 11.29 6.57 5.51
C ALA A 13 11.24 8.05 5.93
N LYS A 14 11.09 8.33 7.24
CA LYS A 14 10.97 9.71 7.78
C LYS A 14 12.08 10.68 7.34
N LYS A 15 13.24 10.16 6.90
CA LYS A 15 14.37 10.95 6.41
C LYS A 15 14.14 11.59 5.04
N LEU A 16 13.15 11.12 4.26
CA LEU A 16 12.87 11.59 2.89
C LEU A 16 11.97 12.84 2.83
N ILE A 17 11.48 13.37 3.96
CA ILE A 17 10.68 14.59 3.94
C ILE A 17 11.58 15.81 3.68
N VAL A 18 11.37 16.45 2.54
CA VAL A 18 11.89 17.78 2.21
C VAL A 18 11.41 18.76 3.29
N SER A 19 12.34 19.36 4.04
CA SER A 19 12.01 20.36 5.05
C SER A 19 11.43 21.61 4.38
N SER A 20 10.12 21.83 4.54
CA SER A 20 9.49 23.10 4.17
C SER A 20 9.91 24.17 5.18
N ALA A 21 10.94 24.94 4.84
CA ALA A 21 11.33 26.10 5.62
C ALA A 21 10.23 27.18 5.53
N LEU A 22 9.68 27.51 6.70
CA LEU A 22 8.67 28.54 6.91
C LEU A 22 9.26 29.93 6.62
N MET A 23 8.96 30.50 5.45
CA MET A 23 9.39 31.86 5.11
C MET A 23 8.39 32.86 5.73
N GLY A 24 8.79 33.50 6.83
CA GLY A 24 8.04 34.59 7.46
C GLY A 24 7.87 35.78 6.51
N SER A 25 6.67 36.33 6.47
CA SER A 25 6.28 37.46 5.65
C SER A 25 6.88 38.78 6.13
N LEU A 26 7.81 39.35 5.37
CA LEU A 26 8.04 40.81 5.31
C LEU A 26 8.08 41.23 3.84
N GLY A 27 7.13 42.10 3.46
CA GLY A 27 6.98 42.57 2.09
C GLY A 27 8.15 43.48 1.66
N VAL A 28 8.92 43.00 0.70
CA VAL A 28 9.77 43.81 -0.19
C VAL A 28 9.56 43.25 -1.60
N SER A 29 9.17 44.11 -2.54
CA SER A 29 9.01 43.74 -3.95
C SER A 29 10.37 43.35 -4.54
N LEU A 30 10.60 42.04 -4.70
CA LEU A 30 11.68 41.48 -5.48
C LEU A 30 11.06 40.77 -6.68
N GLY A 31 11.50 41.12 -7.88
CA GLY A 31 11.20 40.36 -9.07
C GLY A 31 11.65 38.92 -8.83
N VAL A 32 10.68 38.02 -8.63
CA VAL A 32 10.93 36.60 -8.52
C VAL A 32 11.28 36.14 -9.93
N SER A 33 12.58 36.19 -10.25
CA SER A 33 13.12 35.29 -11.25
C SER A 33 12.86 33.89 -10.68
N ALA A 34 11.90 33.18 -11.25
CA ALA A 34 11.62 31.80 -10.92
C ALA A 34 12.75 30.91 -11.48
N ASN A 35 13.97 31.09 -10.96
CA ASN A 35 14.96 30.03 -10.95
C ASN A 35 14.54 29.07 -9.85
N SER A 36 13.51 28.26 -10.12
CA SER A 36 13.21 27.12 -9.27
C SER A 36 14.42 26.22 -9.29
N GLU A 37 15.11 26.10 -8.15
CA GLU A 37 16.10 25.04 -7.92
C GLU A 37 15.54 23.71 -8.46
N PRO A 38 16.34 22.91 -9.18
CA PRO A 38 15.86 21.64 -9.71
C PRO A 38 15.34 20.78 -8.56
N LEU A 39 14.22 20.06 -8.75
CA LEU A 39 13.62 19.21 -7.71
C LEU A 39 14.63 18.23 -7.10
N SER A 40 15.62 17.80 -7.89
CA SER A 40 16.73 16.97 -7.42
C SER A 40 17.51 17.59 -6.25
N ALA A 41 17.59 18.91 -6.14
CA ALA A 41 18.27 19.61 -5.05
C ALA A 41 17.55 19.43 -3.70
N LEU A 42 16.24 19.17 -3.73
CA LEU A 42 15.41 18.98 -2.54
C LEU A 42 15.54 17.56 -1.95
N LEU A 43 16.05 16.59 -2.70
CA LEU A 43 16.22 15.22 -2.24
C LEU A 43 17.24 15.11 -1.10
N PRO A 44 17.15 14.11 -0.20
CA PRO A 44 18.19 13.84 0.78
C PRO A 44 19.57 13.63 0.13
N SER A 45 20.64 13.97 0.85
CA SER A 45 22.03 13.89 0.34
C SER A 45 22.35 12.53 -0.26
N ASP A 46 21.94 11.46 0.40
CA ASP A 46 22.29 10.10 0.03
C ASP A 46 21.62 9.71 -1.31
N ILE A 47 20.38 10.17 -1.53
CA ILE A 47 19.65 9.98 -2.79
C ILE A 47 20.23 10.87 -3.89
N ARG A 48 20.60 12.13 -3.58
CA ARG A 48 21.24 13.02 -4.57
C ARG A 48 22.57 12.46 -5.07
N ASN A 49 23.35 11.87 -4.17
CA ASN A 49 24.66 11.32 -4.45
C ASN A 49 24.56 9.98 -5.19
N SER A 50 23.68 9.08 -4.75
CA SER A 50 23.49 7.78 -5.39
C SER A 50 22.70 7.84 -6.69
N LYS A 51 21.84 8.86 -6.84
CA LYS A 51 20.86 8.99 -7.92
C LYS A 51 19.91 7.80 -8.03
N VAL A 52 19.66 7.12 -6.92
CA VAL A 52 18.81 5.93 -6.86
C VAL A 52 17.81 6.06 -5.73
N ILE A 53 16.57 5.65 -5.98
CA ILE A 53 15.55 5.38 -4.95
C ILE A 53 15.22 3.90 -5.01
N ASN A 54 15.40 3.19 -3.89
CA ASN A 54 15.07 1.78 -3.78
C ASN A 54 13.63 1.63 -3.29
N VAL A 55 12.81 1.01 -4.12
CA VAL A 55 11.38 0.80 -3.87
C VAL A 55 11.13 -0.67 -3.60
N VAL A 56 10.31 -0.96 -2.60
CA VAL A 56 9.81 -2.30 -2.34
C VAL A 56 8.32 -2.39 -2.64
N THR A 57 7.91 -3.50 -3.26
CA THR A 57 6.55 -3.79 -3.68
C THR A 57 6.23 -5.27 -3.48
N ASP A 58 4.98 -5.67 -3.72
CA ASP A 58 4.53 -7.06 -3.85
C ASP A 58 3.87 -7.22 -5.24
N ALA A 59 4.65 -7.68 -6.22
CA ALA A 59 4.28 -7.70 -7.64
C ALA A 59 3.36 -8.88 -8.01
N LYS A 60 2.30 -9.08 -7.22
CA LYS A 60 1.31 -10.16 -7.39
C LYS A 60 -0.13 -9.61 -7.45
N TRP A 61 -0.28 -8.33 -7.79
CA TRP A 61 -1.57 -7.64 -7.70
C TRP A 61 -1.86 -6.75 -8.92
N PRO A 62 -2.16 -7.34 -10.09
CA PRO A 62 -2.62 -6.56 -11.22
C PRO A 62 -3.97 -5.86 -10.90
N PRO A 63 -4.20 -4.63 -11.42
CA PRO A 63 -3.33 -3.87 -12.33
C PRO A 63 -2.30 -2.94 -11.62
N PHE A 64 -2.09 -3.07 -10.30
CA PHE A 64 -1.26 -2.18 -9.49
C PHE A 64 0.23 -2.37 -9.80
N THR A 65 0.76 -3.52 -9.38
CA THR A 65 2.12 -3.97 -9.68
C THR A 65 2.10 -5.48 -9.90
N PHE A 66 2.70 -5.95 -10.98
CA PHE A 66 2.78 -7.36 -11.33
C PHE A 66 4.04 -7.65 -12.16
N VAL A 67 4.45 -8.92 -12.20
CA VAL A 67 5.54 -9.36 -13.09
C VAL A 67 5.00 -9.48 -14.52
N GLY A 68 5.67 -8.83 -15.47
CA GLY A 68 5.35 -8.84 -16.89
C GLY A 68 5.52 -10.21 -17.54
N GLU A 69 5.14 -10.31 -18.82
CA GLU A 69 5.14 -11.58 -19.56
C GLU A 69 6.54 -12.21 -19.71
N ASP A 70 7.59 -11.39 -19.65
CA ASP A 70 8.98 -11.84 -19.71
C ASP A 70 9.46 -12.53 -18.41
N GLY A 71 8.61 -12.53 -17.36
CA GLY A 71 8.88 -13.11 -16.06
C GLY A 71 9.89 -12.34 -15.21
N ARG A 72 10.25 -11.11 -15.59
CA ARG A 72 11.32 -10.32 -14.96
C ARG A 72 10.95 -8.85 -14.75
N THR A 73 10.35 -8.19 -15.73
CA THR A 73 9.97 -6.78 -15.61
C THR A 73 8.81 -6.64 -14.64
N LEU A 74 8.82 -5.56 -13.87
CA LEU A 74 7.62 -5.15 -13.15
C LEU A 74 6.81 -4.22 -14.05
N GLU A 75 5.51 -4.42 -14.04
CA GLU A 75 4.53 -3.67 -14.81
C GLU A 75 3.33 -3.29 -13.92
N GLY A 76 2.55 -2.31 -14.37
CA GLY A 76 1.37 -1.84 -13.67
C GLY A 76 1.40 -0.33 -13.44
N PHE A 77 0.26 0.22 -13.02
CA PHE A 77 0.14 1.68 -12.95
C PHE A 77 1.03 2.29 -11.85
N GLU A 78 1.37 1.54 -10.79
CA GLU A 78 2.26 2.02 -9.74
C GLU A 78 3.70 2.13 -10.23
N VAL A 79 4.13 1.20 -11.08
CA VAL A 79 5.43 1.24 -11.79
C VAL A 79 5.51 2.49 -12.67
N ASP A 80 4.44 2.79 -13.41
CA ASP A 80 4.36 3.99 -14.26
C ASP A 80 4.44 5.29 -13.44
N ILE A 81 3.77 5.34 -12.28
CA ILE A 81 3.85 6.47 -11.34
C ILE A 81 5.29 6.64 -10.84
N LEU A 82 5.93 5.57 -10.38
CA LEU A 82 7.30 5.61 -9.86
C LEU A 82 8.28 6.07 -10.93
N LYS A 83 8.17 5.55 -12.15
CA LYS A 83 9.00 5.97 -13.28
C LYS A 83 8.85 7.47 -13.56
N ALA A 84 7.62 7.97 -13.60
CA ALA A 84 7.37 9.40 -13.79
C ALA A 84 7.96 10.26 -12.66
N ILE A 85 7.92 9.76 -11.41
CA ILE A 85 8.56 10.40 -10.26
C ILE A 85 10.08 10.43 -10.45
N GLY A 86 10.70 9.30 -10.82
CA GLY A 86 12.14 9.20 -11.11
C GLY A 86 12.59 10.19 -12.17
N ASP A 87 11.87 10.28 -13.29
CA ASP A 87 12.13 11.21 -14.39
C ASP A 87 12.08 12.68 -13.94
N LYS A 88 11.10 13.04 -13.07
CA LYS A 88 10.98 14.41 -12.54
C LYS A 88 12.05 14.76 -11.51
N LEU A 89 12.51 13.76 -10.75
CA LEU A 89 13.52 13.92 -9.71
C LEU A 89 14.95 13.77 -10.24
N GLY A 90 15.12 13.24 -11.47
CA GLY A 90 16.41 12.94 -12.06
C GLY A 90 17.16 11.85 -11.29
N VAL A 91 16.46 10.77 -10.94
CA VAL A 91 16.97 9.59 -10.22
C VAL A 91 16.41 8.31 -10.84
N ASP A 92 17.16 7.22 -10.73
CA ASP A 92 16.72 5.89 -11.10
C ASP A 92 15.86 5.27 -10.00
N ILE A 93 14.75 4.65 -10.40
CA ILE A 93 13.95 3.83 -9.51
C ILE A 93 14.42 2.38 -9.62
N LYS A 94 14.71 1.75 -8.47
CA LYS A 94 15.02 0.32 -8.38
C LYS A 94 13.99 -0.40 -7.55
N GLU A 95 13.16 -1.20 -8.20
CA GLU A 95 12.08 -1.93 -7.55
C GLU A 95 12.52 -3.33 -7.13
N THR A 96 12.05 -3.78 -5.98
CA THR A 96 12.23 -5.14 -5.48
C THR A 96 10.89 -5.69 -5.02
N SER A 97 10.47 -6.81 -5.61
CA SER A 97 9.27 -7.52 -5.18
C SER A 97 9.57 -8.46 -4.02
N ILE A 98 8.82 -8.35 -2.92
CA ILE A 98 8.84 -9.26 -1.77
C ILE A 98 7.41 -9.52 -1.29
N GLU A 99 7.23 -10.39 -0.29
CA GLU A 99 5.93 -10.56 0.37
C GLU A 99 5.52 -9.29 1.14
N PHE A 100 4.25 -8.88 1.01
CA PHE A 100 3.70 -7.63 1.55
C PHE A 100 4.06 -7.37 3.02
N ALA A 101 3.98 -8.40 3.87
CA ALA A 101 4.30 -8.32 5.30
C ALA A 101 5.73 -7.85 5.60
N GLY A 102 6.66 -8.02 4.66
CA GLY A 102 8.07 -7.63 4.79
C GLY A 102 8.37 -6.18 4.37
N MET A 103 7.46 -5.50 3.66
CA MET A 103 7.73 -4.19 3.07
C MET A 103 7.96 -3.11 4.13
N ILE A 104 7.01 -2.95 5.06
CA ILE A 104 7.10 -1.96 6.14
C ILE A 104 8.34 -2.17 7.02
N PRO A 105 8.62 -3.39 7.53
CA PRO A 105 9.86 -3.67 8.24
C PRO A 105 11.10 -3.37 7.40
N GLY A 106 11.06 -3.58 6.08
CA GLY A 106 12.14 -3.24 5.16
C GLY A 106 12.44 -1.75 5.11
N VAL A 107 11.42 -0.91 5.01
CA VAL A 107 11.56 0.55 5.04
C VAL A 107 12.05 1.02 6.41
N GLN A 108 11.47 0.50 7.50
CA GLN A 108 11.88 0.84 8.87
C GLN A 108 13.35 0.48 9.15
N ALA A 109 13.84 -0.61 8.56
CA ALA A 109 15.23 -1.05 8.65
C ALA A 109 16.18 -0.31 7.69
N ASN A 110 15.69 0.68 6.92
CA ASN A 110 16.42 1.39 5.85
C ASN A 110 17.00 0.45 4.77
N ARG A 111 16.35 -0.69 4.50
CA ARG A 111 16.70 -1.55 3.34
C ARG A 111 16.12 -1.00 2.04
N TYR A 112 15.01 -0.27 2.15
CA TYR A 112 14.32 0.37 1.04
C TYR A 112 13.94 1.79 1.45
N ASP A 113 13.90 2.70 0.49
CA ASP A 113 13.56 4.10 0.69
C ASP A 113 12.03 4.29 0.71
N ILE A 114 11.35 3.51 -0.14
CA ILE A 114 9.91 3.58 -0.38
C ILE A 114 9.29 2.18 -0.33
N ALA A 115 8.11 2.05 0.27
CA ALA A 115 7.19 0.95 -0.02
C ALA A 115 5.99 1.46 -0.83
N MET A 116 5.71 0.84 -1.97
CA MET A 116 4.57 1.18 -2.84
C MET A 116 3.90 -0.10 -3.34
N MET A 117 2.71 -0.38 -2.82
CA MET A 117 1.85 -1.50 -3.20
C MET A 117 0.54 -1.39 -2.40
N ALA A 118 -0.25 -0.36 -2.65
CA ALA A 118 -1.46 -0.05 -1.88
C ALA A 118 -1.27 -0.29 -0.37
N VAL A 119 -0.31 0.41 0.25
CA VAL A 119 -0.12 0.33 1.71
C VAL A 119 -1.16 1.23 2.39
N SER A 120 -2.05 0.64 3.20
CA SER A 120 -3.03 1.41 3.97
C SER A 120 -2.34 2.28 5.02
N GLU A 121 -2.77 3.54 5.10
CA GLU A 121 -2.37 4.42 6.17
C GLU A 121 -3.10 4.06 7.48
N THR A 122 -2.35 3.72 8.53
CA THR A 122 -2.93 3.49 9.87
C THR A 122 -2.23 4.37 10.90
N PRO A 123 -2.89 4.70 12.03
CA PRO A 123 -2.25 5.46 13.12
C PRO A 123 -0.95 4.83 13.58
N GLU A 124 -0.88 3.50 13.65
CA GLU A 124 0.29 2.72 14.04
C GLU A 124 1.44 2.92 13.06
N ARG A 125 1.15 2.85 11.76
CA ARG A 125 2.16 3.04 10.72
C ARG A 125 2.67 4.48 10.67
N ARG A 126 1.78 5.49 10.83
CA ARG A 126 2.16 6.92 10.89
C ARG A 126 3.14 7.25 12.03
N LYS A 127 3.19 6.44 13.10
CA LYS A 127 4.18 6.62 14.17
C LYS A 127 5.62 6.42 13.68
N THR A 128 5.82 5.61 12.65
CA THR A 128 7.16 5.20 12.19
C THR A 128 7.46 5.56 10.75
N LEU A 129 6.43 5.83 9.93
CA LEU A 129 6.54 6.08 8.50
C LEU A 129 5.89 7.41 8.14
N SER A 130 6.32 7.96 7.02
CA SER A 130 5.67 9.06 6.33
C SER A 130 4.88 8.51 5.15
N PHE A 131 3.85 9.22 4.73
CA PHE A 131 2.91 8.74 3.72
C PHE A 131 2.59 9.84 2.71
N VAL A 132 2.46 9.45 1.45
CA VAL A 132 2.04 10.33 0.34
C VAL A 132 0.86 9.69 -0.37
N ASP A 133 -0.29 10.37 -0.34
CA ASP A 133 -1.51 9.87 -0.96
C ASP A 133 -1.38 9.86 -2.48
N TYR A 134 -1.65 8.73 -3.12
CA TYR A 134 -1.71 8.65 -4.59
C TYR A 134 -2.98 7.95 -5.09
N ALA A 135 -3.69 7.24 -4.22
CA ALA A 135 -4.93 6.56 -4.55
C ALA A 135 -5.90 6.54 -3.37
N TYR A 136 -7.18 6.45 -3.71
CA TYR A 136 -8.26 6.17 -2.78
C TYR A 136 -8.84 4.82 -3.14
N LEU A 137 -8.81 3.86 -2.20
CA LEU A 137 -9.42 2.54 -2.42
C LEU A 137 -10.39 2.21 -1.29
N THR A 138 -11.39 1.43 -1.63
CA THR A 138 -12.36 0.90 -0.68
C THR A 138 -12.02 -0.54 -0.34
N MET A 139 -12.32 -0.94 0.88
CA MET A 139 -12.31 -2.36 1.24
C MET A 139 -13.44 -3.10 0.52
N GLY A 140 -13.13 -4.26 -0.04
CA GLY A 140 -14.10 -5.15 -0.66
C GLY A 140 -13.80 -6.60 -0.30
N ALA A 141 -14.85 -7.42 -0.27
CA ALA A 141 -14.74 -8.87 -0.18
C ALA A 141 -15.22 -9.47 -1.51
N PHE A 142 -14.60 -10.56 -1.92
CA PHE A 142 -14.83 -11.24 -3.18
C PHE A 142 -15.14 -12.71 -2.94
N THR A 143 -16.11 -13.24 -3.69
CA THR A 143 -16.47 -14.67 -3.71
C THR A 143 -16.15 -15.31 -5.08
N LEU A 144 -16.32 -16.63 -5.24
CA LEU A 144 -16.27 -17.27 -6.56
C LEU A 144 -17.57 -16.98 -7.30
N VAL A 145 -17.51 -16.85 -8.62
CA VAL A 145 -18.71 -16.62 -9.47
C VAL A 145 -19.74 -17.74 -9.29
N ASP A 146 -19.29 -18.98 -9.13
CA ASP A 146 -20.17 -20.14 -8.93
C ASP A 146 -20.60 -20.32 -7.47
N ASN A 147 -20.18 -19.43 -6.56
CA ASN A 147 -20.73 -19.42 -5.21
C ASN A 147 -22.19 -18.95 -5.30
N LYS A 148 -23.11 -19.87 -4.98
CA LYS A 148 -24.55 -19.64 -5.01
C LYS A 148 -25.05 -18.71 -3.91
N ASP A 149 -24.19 -18.34 -2.96
CA ASP A 149 -24.44 -17.23 -2.04
C ASP A 149 -24.26 -15.91 -2.82
N THR A 150 -25.29 -15.50 -3.58
CA THR A 150 -25.25 -14.36 -4.52
C THR A 150 -25.34 -13.00 -3.84
N ASP A 151 -25.75 -12.94 -2.57
CA ASP A 151 -25.79 -11.73 -1.75
C ASP A 151 -24.67 -11.78 -0.71
N VAL A 152 -23.44 -11.45 -1.12
CA VAL A 152 -22.33 -11.29 -0.18
C VAL A 152 -22.47 -9.95 0.53
N GLU A 153 -23.44 -9.87 1.44
CA GLU A 153 -23.45 -8.82 2.45
C GLU A 153 -22.28 -9.04 3.42
N LEU A 154 -21.77 -7.97 4.02
CA LEU A 154 -20.76 -8.08 5.08
C LEU A 154 -21.23 -9.06 6.18
N SER A 155 -22.51 -9.04 6.57
CA SER A 155 -23.10 -9.94 7.56
C SER A 155 -22.96 -11.45 7.23
N SER A 156 -22.79 -11.79 5.96
CA SER A 156 -22.64 -13.16 5.47
C SER A 156 -21.24 -13.73 5.70
N LEU A 157 -20.25 -12.86 5.96
CA LEU A 157 -18.87 -13.26 6.26
C LEU A 157 -18.72 -13.78 7.69
N CYS A 158 -19.59 -13.37 8.61
CA CYS A 158 -19.66 -13.95 9.96
C CYS A 158 -19.92 -15.46 9.86
N ASP A 159 -19.40 -16.24 10.81
CA ASP A 159 -19.44 -17.72 10.81
C ASP A 159 -18.67 -18.39 9.64
N LYS A 160 -17.99 -17.63 8.77
CA LYS A 160 -17.23 -18.18 7.63
C LYS A 160 -15.73 -18.22 7.91
N THR A 161 -15.02 -18.86 6.99
CA THR A 161 -13.56 -18.74 6.89
C THR A 161 -13.22 -17.69 5.84
N VAL A 162 -12.38 -16.73 6.21
CA VAL A 162 -11.94 -15.64 5.34
C VAL A 162 -10.43 -15.73 5.11
N GLY A 163 -10.02 -15.68 3.85
CA GLY A 163 -8.65 -15.66 3.41
C GLY A 163 -8.14 -14.23 3.33
N LEU A 164 -7.01 -13.94 3.97
CA LEU A 164 -6.45 -12.60 4.06
C LEU A 164 -4.97 -12.63 3.70
N GLN A 165 -4.46 -11.57 3.08
CA GLN A 165 -3.02 -11.43 2.92
C GLN A 165 -2.39 -10.95 4.23
N SER A 166 -1.35 -11.66 4.70
CA SER A 166 -0.60 -11.30 5.90
C SER A 166 -0.02 -9.90 5.82
N GLY A 167 -0.03 -9.19 6.96
CA GLY A 167 0.51 -7.85 7.09
C GLY A 167 -0.39 -6.72 6.58
N THR A 168 -1.52 -7.04 5.93
CA THR A 168 -2.54 -6.05 5.57
C THR A 168 -3.34 -5.60 6.79
N ASN A 169 -3.93 -4.41 6.75
CA ASN A 169 -4.82 -3.92 7.81
C ASN A 169 -6.14 -4.70 7.87
N PHE A 170 -6.44 -5.57 6.89
CA PHE A 170 -7.62 -6.44 6.92
C PHE A 170 -7.53 -7.49 8.02
N VAL A 171 -6.31 -7.94 8.35
CA VAL A 171 -6.07 -8.88 9.45
C VAL A 171 -6.56 -8.29 10.77
N ASP A 172 -6.16 -7.05 11.06
CA ASP A 172 -6.58 -6.33 12.27
C ASP A 172 -8.07 -5.95 12.23
N PHE A 173 -8.57 -5.54 11.06
CA PHE A 173 -9.97 -5.19 10.87
C PHE A 173 -10.90 -6.37 11.23
N ILE A 174 -10.57 -7.59 10.80
CA ILE A 174 -11.36 -8.78 11.11
C ILE A 174 -11.40 -9.05 12.62
N GLU A 175 -10.26 -8.92 13.30
CA GLU A 175 -10.15 -9.20 14.74
C GLU A 175 -10.83 -8.14 15.61
N GLN A 176 -10.75 -6.87 15.22
CA GLN A 176 -11.14 -5.75 16.07
C GLN A 176 -12.54 -5.25 15.75
N ASP A 177 -12.75 -4.73 14.55
CA ASP A 177 -13.97 -4.01 14.20
C ASP A 177 -15.04 -4.95 13.68
N PHE A 178 -14.66 -5.89 12.82
CA PHE A 178 -15.60 -6.86 12.27
C PHE A 178 -16.08 -7.85 13.33
N SER A 179 -15.22 -8.22 14.28
CA SER A 179 -15.58 -9.02 15.46
C SER A 179 -16.73 -8.41 16.27
N LYS A 180 -16.71 -7.08 16.49
CA LYS A 180 -17.81 -6.38 17.18
C LYS A 180 -19.10 -6.45 16.37
N TYR A 181 -19.00 -6.27 15.06
CA TYR A 181 -20.15 -6.37 14.15
C TYR A 181 -20.78 -7.78 14.19
N CYS A 182 -20.00 -8.85 14.02
CA CYS A 182 -20.55 -10.22 14.09
C CYS A 182 -21.17 -10.55 15.45
N LYS A 183 -20.51 -10.15 16.55
CA LYS A 183 -21.06 -10.33 17.91
C LYS A 183 -22.38 -9.58 18.11
N SER A 184 -22.52 -8.39 17.54
CA SER A 184 -23.78 -7.62 17.60
C SER A 184 -24.94 -8.33 16.88
N LEU A 185 -24.63 -9.21 15.94
CA LEU A 185 -25.60 -10.05 15.22
C LEU A 185 -25.81 -11.42 15.88
N GLY A 186 -25.16 -11.70 17.01
CA GLY A 186 -25.20 -13.02 17.67
C GLY A 186 -24.46 -14.12 16.89
N LYS A 187 -23.54 -13.74 15.99
CA LYS A 187 -22.76 -14.65 15.14
C LYS A 187 -21.32 -14.79 15.62
N GLU A 188 -20.66 -15.86 15.20
CA GLU A 188 -19.24 -16.09 15.41
C GLU A 188 -18.39 -15.20 14.51
N VAL A 189 -17.22 -14.83 15.03
CA VAL A 189 -16.20 -14.06 14.30
C VAL A 189 -15.61 -14.95 13.20
N PRO A 190 -15.36 -14.44 11.99
CA PRO A 190 -14.80 -15.26 10.92
C PRO A 190 -13.46 -15.88 11.30
N LYS A 191 -13.26 -17.14 10.93
CA LYS A 191 -11.94 -17.78 11.04
C LYS A 191 -11.02 -17.20 9.98
N LYS A 192 -9.89 -16.64 10.39
CA LYS A 192 -8.86 -16.14 9.48
C LYS A 192 -8.00 -17.29 8.93
N LEU A 193 -7.72 -17.23 7.63
CA LEU A 193 -6.61 -17.94 7.00
C LEU A 193 -5.71 -16.89 6.36
N GLU A 194 -4.49 -16.79 6.85
CA GLU A 194 -3.55 -15.80 6.35
C GLU A 194 -2.61 -16.42 5.29
N PHE A 195 -2.37 -15.67 4.23
CA PHE A 195 -1.53 -16.06 3.10
C PHE A 195 -0.39 -15.04 2.93
N ALA A 196 0.79 -15.52 2.54
CA ALA A 196 1.93 -14.65 2.27
C ALA A 196 1.62 -13.64 1.16
N SER A 197 0.88 -14.08 0.13
CA SER A 197 0.48 -13.27 -1.00
C SER A 197 -1.00 -13.43 -1.36
N ALA A 198 -1.54 -12.41 -2.02
CA ALA A 198 -2.96 -12.38 -2.32
C ALA A 198 -3.37 -13.37 -3.42
N ASP A 199 -2.47 -13.69 -4.36
CA ASP A 199 -2.63 -14.78 -5.33
C ASP A 199 -2.68 -16.15 -4.65
N ALA A 200 -1.88 -16.41 -3.62
CA ALA A 200 -1.93 -17.65 -2.84
C ALA A 200 -3.30 -17.82 -2.14
N GLY A 201 -3.85 -16.73 -1.59
CA GLY A 201 -5.22 -16.72 -1.09
C GLY A 201 -6.25 -17.06 -2.18
N ARG A 202 -6.13 -16.42 -3.35
CA ARG A 202 -7.01 -16.67 -4.52
C ARG A 202 -6.92 -18.12 -5.01
N LEU A 203 -5.73 -18.70 -5.08
CA LEU A 203 -5.52 -20.10 -5.47
C LEU A 203 -6.13 -21.07 -4.45
N GLN A 204 -5.97 -20.81 -3.15
CA GLN A 204 -6.59 -21.65 -2.13
C GLN A 204 -8.11 -21.72 -2.31
N LYS A 205 -8.74 -20.61 -2.71
CA LYS A 205 -10.18 -20.55 -3.01
C LYS A 205 -10.62 -21.48 -4.14
N LEU A 206 -9.80 -21.64 -5.18
CA LEU A 206 -10.09 -22.57 -6.28
C LEU A 206 -10.04 -24.03 -5.82
N SER A 207 -9.20 -24.34 -4.82
CA SER A 207 -9.08 -25.69 -4.26
C SER A 207 -10.08 -25.99 -3.14
N ALA A 208 -10.57 -24.97 -2.44
CA ALA A 208 -11.46 -25.09 -1.30
C ALA A 208 -12.77 -24.33 -1.56
N THR A 209 -13.84 -25.06 -1.87
CA THR A 209 -15.20 -24.55 -2.23
C THR A 209 -15.86 -23.64 -1.18
N ARG A 210 -15.22 -23.32 -0.05
CA ARG A 210 -15.81 -22.58 1.08
C ARG A 210 -15.04 -21.32 1.52
N LEU A 211 -14.01 -20.90 0.80
CA LEU A 211 -13.21 -19.72 1.19
C LEU A 211 -13.74 -18.42 0.55
N LEU A 212 -13.83 -17.35 1.35
CA LEU A 212 -14.07 -15.97 0.89
C LEU A 212 -12.79 -15.15 1.09
N ILE A 213 -12.50 -14.17 0.22
CA ILE A 213 -11.29 -13.32 0.30
C ILE A 213 -11.71 -11.86 0.33
#